data_AF-A0A957F2B8-F1
#
_entry.id   AF-A0A957F2B8-F1
#
_cell.length_a   1.000
_cell.length_b   1.000
_cell.length_c   1.000
_cell.angle_alpha   90.00
_cell.angle_beta   90.00
_cell.angle_gamma   90.00
#
_symmetry.space_group_name_H-M   'P 1'
#
loop_
_entity.id
_entity.type
_entity.pdbx_description
1 polymer ?
#
loop_
_entity_poly.entity_id
_entity_poly.type
_entity_poly.pdbx_seq_one_letter_code
_entity_poly.pdbx_strand_id
1 'polypeptide(L)'
;MTEQQKFDTGEVKQASGDGTLHAQSRFERRAARRAARQAGGGAWLGGLLLIGLGVLFLMQNMGYLTNFSNWWALFLLLPAAGTFSAGMGAYRRDGAWTQEAVGPMLATAVFVGLTAVFLFNLNLSLFGPILLIGAGLLLLFARR
;
A
#
# COMPACT_ATOMS: atom_id res chain seq x y z
N MET A 1 -62.69 -6.77 38.19
CA MET A 1 -62.49 -6.58 36.74
C MET A 1 -61.06 -6.06 36.49
N THR A 2 -60.04 -6.72 37.05
CA THR A 2 -58.70 -6.09 37.23
C THR A 2 -57.51 -7.03 36.99
N GLU A 3 -57.75 -8.32 36.71
CA GLU A 3 -56.65 -9.28 36.45
C GLU A 3 -56.27 -9.41 34.97
N GLN A 4 -57.17 -9.11 34.04
CA GLN A 4 -56.84 -9.21 32.61
C GLN A 4 -55.90 -8.10 32.11
N GLN A 5 -55.94 -6.90 32.70
CA GLN A 5 -55.06 -5.80 32.24
C GLN A 5 -53.57 -5.99 32.61
N LYS A 6 -53.26 -6.78 33.64
CA LYS A 6 -51.88 -6.97 34.09
C LYS A 6 -51.14 -8.01 33.25
N PHE A 7 -51.87 -8.98 32.68
CA PHE A 7 -51.30 -10.00 31.79
C PHE A 7 -50.91 -9.41 30.43
N ASP A 8 -51.77 -8.58 29.86
CA ASP A 8 -51.58 -8.00 28.53
C ASP A 8 -50.36 -7.06 28.46
N THR A 9 -50.10 -6.31 29.54
CA THR A 9 -48.99 -5.33 29.56
C THR A 9 -47.62 -6.00 29.69
N GLY A 10 -47.55 -7.19 30.29
CA GLY A 10 -46.30 -7.95 30.48
C GLY A 10 -45.80 -8.60 29.19
N GLU A 11 -46.71 -9.14 28.39
CA GLU A 11 -46.37 -9.83 27.13
C GLU A 11 -45.90 -8.87 26.04
N VAL A 12 -46.51 -7.68 25.94
CA VAL A 12 -46.11 -6.69 24.92
C VAL A 12 -44.69 -6.14 25.18
N LYS A 13 -44.26 -6.05 26.45
CA LYS A 13 -42.91 -5.59 26.80
C LYS A 13 -41.84 -6.66 26.59
N GLN A 14 -42.19 -7.94 26.74
CA GLN A 14 -41.30 -9.08 26.45
C GLN A 14 -41.17 -9.33 24.94
N ALA A 15 -42.27 -9.25 24.18
CA ALA A 15 -42.25 -9.41 22.73
C ALA A 15 -41.45 -8.32 21.99
N SER A 16 -41.42 -7.10 22.52
CA SER A 16 -40.65 -5.98 21.97
C SER A 16 -39.13 -6.12 22.23
N GLY A 17 -38.74 -6.76 23.34
CA GLY A 17 -37.33 -7.00 23.70
C GLY A 17 -36.67 -8.12 22.89
N ASP A 18 -37.39 -9.21 22.63
CA ASP A 18 -36.84 -10.43 22.00
C ASP A 18 -36.48 -10.23 20.51
N GLY A 19 -37.23 -9.38 19.80
CA GLY A 19 -36.94 -9.07 18.39
C GLY A 19 -35.60 -8.36 18.16
N THR A 20 -35.14 -7.56 19.14
CA THR A 20 -33.91 -6.77 19.02
C THR A 20 -32.64 -7.57 19.30
N LEU A 21 -32.70 -8.54 20.24
CA LEU A 21 -31.61 -9.47 20.55
C LEU A 21 -31.30 -10.40 19.36
N HIS A 22 -32.34 -10.85 18.65
CA HIS A 22 -32.18 -11.67 17.45
C HIS A 22 -31.69 -10.89 16.24
N ALA A 23 -32.03 -9.60 16.12
CA ALA A 23 -31.51 -8.74 15.05
C ALA A 23 -30.01 -8.46 15.24
N GLN A 24 -29.59 -8.08 16.45
CA GLN A 24 -28.19 -7.73 16.75
C GLN A 24 -27.22 -8.91 16.57
N SER A 25 -27.60 -10.11 17.04
CA SER A 25 -26.78 -11.32 16.89
C SER A 25 -26.52 -11.73 15.43
N ARG A 26 -27.40 -11.37 14.49
CA ARG A 26 -27.18 -11.62 13.06
C ARG A 26 -26.16 -10.65 12.46
N PHE A 27 -26.09 -9.41 12.93
CA PHE A 27 -25.09 -8.44 12.48
C PHE A 27 -23.69 -8.79 12.99
N GLU A 28 -23.57 -9.20 14.25
CA GLU A 28 -22.30 -9.63 14.85
C GLU A 28 -21.74 -10.88 14.17
N ARG A 29 -22.59 -11.90 13.91
CA ARG A 29 -22.17 -13.10 13.17
C ARG A 29 -21.70 -12.78 11.75
N ARG A 30 -22.28 -11.75 11.09
CA ARG A 30 -21.85 -11.30 9.76
C ARG A 30 -20.52 -10.54 9.81
N ALA A 31 -20.29 -9.73 10.85
CA ALA A 31 -19.02 -9.06 11.08
C ALA A 31 -17.89 -10.06 11.37
N ALA A 32 -18.13 -11.03 12.26
CA ALA A 32 -17.18 -12.10 12.58
C ALA A 32 -16.83 -12.96 11.35
N ARG A 33 -17.82 -13.27 10.49
CA ARG A 33 -17.59 -14.02 9.24
C ARG A 33 -16.83 -13.20 8.18
N ARG A 34 -16.92 -11.87 8.18
CA ARG A 34 -16.14 -11.00 7.29
C ARG A 34 -14.70 -10.88 7.78
N ALA A 35 -14.51 -10.67 9.09
CA ALA A 35 -13.20 -10.68 9.73
C ALA A 35 -12.47 -12.02 9.54
N ALA A 36 -13.16 -13.15 9.68
CA ALA A 36 -12.58 -14.48 9.45
C ALA A 36 -12.18 -14.72 7.98
N ARG A 37 -12.92 -14.17 7.01
CA ARG A 37 -12.58 -14.29 5.57
C ARG A 37 -11.40 -13.41 5.18
N GLN A 38 -11.26 -12.22 5.76
CA GLN A 38 -10.09 -11.35 5.56
C GLN A 38 -8.84 -11.88 6.27
N ALA A 39 -9.00 -12.48 7.45
CA ALA A 39 -7.91 -13.11 8.18
C ALA A 39 -7.40 -14.38 7.48
N GLY A 40 -8.28 -15.22 6.91
CA GLY A 40 -7.88 -16.50 6.31
C GLY A 40 -7.05 -16.37 5.02
N GLY A 41 -7.40 -15.43 4.13
CA GLY A 41 -6.69 -15.25 2.85
C GLY A 41 -5.37 -14.47 2.99
N GLY A 42 -5.36 -13.45 3.85
CA GLY A 42 -4.18 -12.61 4.06
C GLY A 42 -3.14 -13.23 4.99
N ALA A 43 -3.56 -13.99 6.02
CA ALA A 43 -2.63 -14.59 6.98
C ALA A 43 -1.76 -15.69 6.37
N TRP A 44 -2.31 -16.50 5.45
CA TRP A 44 -1.52 -17.53 4.77
C TRP A 44 -0.50 -16.91 3.81
N LEU A 45 -0.91 -15.90 3.04
CA LEU A 45 0.00 -15.14 2.18
C LEU A 45 1.08 -14.42 3.00
N GLY A 46 0.69 -13.85 4.14
CA GLY A 46 1.61 -13.20 5.08
C GLY A 46 2.61 -14.18 5.70
N GLY A 47 2.16 -15.38 6.09
CA GLY A 47 3.03 -16.44 6.58
C GLY A 47 4.01 -16.93 5.51
N LEU A 48 3.54 -17.11 4.28
CA LEU A 48 4.39 -17.51 3.14
C LEU A 48 5.44 -16.43 2.82
N LEU A 49 5.03 -15.15 2.83
CA LEU A 49 5.94 -14.01 2.68
C LEU A 49 6.98 -13.98 3.81
N LEU A 50 6.57 -14.18 5.06
CA LEU A 50 7.48 -14.16 6.21
C LEU A 50 8.52 -15.29 6.14
N ILE A 51 8.10 -16.49 5.74
CA ILE A 51 9.00 -17.63 5.53
C ILE A 51 9.96 -17.34 4.37
N GLY A 52 9.45 -16.85 3.24
CA GLY A 52 10.28 -16.46 2.09
C GLY A 52 11.31 -15.39 2.44
N LEU A 53 10.91 -14.36 3.20
CA LEU A 53 11.82 -13.34 3.72
C LEU A 53 12.85 -13.95 4.69
N GLY A 54 12.44 -14.83 5.60
CA GLY A 54 13.34 -15.49 6.54
C GLY A 54 14.42 -16.33 5.86
N VAL A 55 14.05 -17.13 4.86
CA VAL A 55 15.00 -17.92 4.05
C VAL A 55 15.98 -17.01 3.31
N LEU A 56 15.47 -15.91 2.77
CA LEU A 56 16.28 -14.95 2.02
C LEU A 56 17.29 -14.22 2.93
N PHE A 57 16.87 -13.84 4.14
CA PHE A 57 17.77 -13.30 5.18
C PHE A 57 18.83 -14.32 5.60
N LEU A 58 18.47 -15.59 5.70
CA LEU A 58 19.41 -16.66 6.08
C LEU A 58 20.47 -16.89 4.99
N MET A 59 20.05 -16.92 3.73
CA MET A 59 20.98 -17.05 2.58
C MET A 59 21.86 -15.80 2.40
N GLN A 60 21.35 -14.60 2.73
CA GLN A 60 22.17 -13.39 2.81
C GLN A 60 23.24 -13.50 3.91
N ASN A 61 22.87 -13.97 5.10
CA ASN A 61 23.79 -14.12 6.24
C ASN A 61 24.91 -15.14 5.98
N MET A 62 24.65 -16.16 5.15
CA MET A 62 25.66 -17.14 4.74
C MET A 62 26.63 -16.63 3.64
N GLY A 63 26.49 -15.38 3.18
CA GLY A 63 27.41 -14.77 2.22
C GLY A 63 27.27 -15.28 0.78
N TYR A 64 26.22 -16.06 0.47
CA TYR A 64 25.95 -16.54 -0.90
C TYR A 64 25.27 -15.49 -1.79
N LEU A 65 24.65 -14.45 -1.20
CA LEU A 65 23.94 -13.38 -1.93
C LEU A 65 24.57 -11.98 -1.82
N THR A 66 25.88 -11.89 -1.57
CA THR A 66 26.59 -10.59 -1.42
C THR A 66 26.41 -9.67 -2.64
N ASN A 67 26.24 -10.22 -3.84
CA ASN A 67 26.03 -9.45 -5.07
C ASN A 67 24.54 -9.18 -5.40
N PHE A 68 23.60 -9.94 -4.82
CA PHE A 68 22.15 -9.81 -5.05
C PHE A 68 21.43 -9.31 -3.79
N SER A 69 22.07 -8.45 -2.99
CA SER A 69 21.47 -7.89 -1.77
C SER A 69 20.24 -7.02 -2.06
N ASN A 70 20.27 -6.27 -3.18
CA ASN A 70 19.34 -5.19 -3.46
C ASN A 70 18.21 -5.54 -4.43
N TRP A 71 17.83 -6.82 -4.53
CA TRP A 71 16.69 -7.26 -5.36
C TRP A 71 15.36 -6.58 -4.96
N TRP A 72 15.23 -6.20 -3.69
CA TRP A 72 14.11 -5.44 -3.16
C TRP A 72 13.99 -4.04 -3.77
N ALA A 73 15.05 -3.50 -4.38
CA ALA A 73 15.02 -2.22 -5.08
C ALA A 73 14.00 -2.23 -6.23
N LEU A 74 13.63 -3.40 -6.78
CA LEU A 74 12.55 -3.51 -7.76
C LEU A 74 11.20 -3.04 -7.21
N PHE A 75 10.97 -3.10 -5.89
CA PHE A 75 9.75 -2.56 -5.28
C PHE A 75 9.69 -1.03 -5.35
N LEU A 76 10.83 -0.33 -5.45
CA LEU A 76 10.87 1.12 -5.63
C LEU A 76 10.38 1.55 -7.03
N LEU A 77 10.37 0.65 -8.01
CA LEU A 77 9.81 0.94 -9.33
C LEU A 77 8.28 1.00 -9.35
N LEU A 78 7.58 0.36 -8.40
CA LEU A 78 6.11 0.43 -8.33
C LEU A 78 5.59 1.87 -8.14
N PRO A 79 6.04 2.64 -7.14
CA PRO A 79 5.67 4.05 -7.02
C PRO A 79 6.30 4.91 -8.13
N ALA A 80 7.44 4.51 -8.69
CA ALA A 80 8.03 5.18 -9.85
C ALA A 80 7.08 5.12 -11.05
N ALA A 81 6.47 3.97 -11.32
CA ALA A 81 5.50 3.82 -12.41
C ALA A 81 4.26 4.72 -12.20
N GLY A 82 3.80 4.84 -10.96
CA GLY A 82 2.71 5.75 -10.59
C GLY A 82 3.03 7.20 -10.89
N THR A 83 4.16 7.71 -10.39
CA THR A 83 4.61 9.09 -10.62
C THR A 83 4.96 9.36 -12.08
N PHE A 84 5.47 8.36 -12.81
CA PHE A 84 5.74 8.44 -14.24
C PHE A 84 4.46 8.63 -15.04
N SER A 85 3.42 7.84 -14.74
CA SER A 85 2.12 7.96 -15.41
C SER A 85 1.47 9.33 -15.17
N ALA A 86 1.64 9.89 -13.97
CA ALA A 86 1.14 11.22 -13.63
C ALA A 86 1.89 12.31 -14.42
N GLY A 87 3.22 12.21 -14.53
CA GLY A 87 4.03 13.14 -15.32
C GLY A 87 3.72 13.08 -16.81
N MET A 88 3.57 11.87 -17.37
CA MET A 88 3.19 11.69 -18.77
C MET A 88 1.76 12.19 -19.05
N GLY A 89 0.85 12.01 -18.09
CA GLY A 89 -0.52 12.53 -18.17
C GLY A 89 -0.57 14.06 -18.18
N ALA A 90 0.23 14.71 -17.34
CA ALA A 90 0.36 16.17 -17.32
C ALA A 90 0.96 16.70 -18.64
N TYR A 91 2.03 16.07 -19.14
CA TYR A 91 2.63 16.44 -20.43
C TYR A 91 1.64 16.31 -21.61
N ARG A 92 0.82 15.26 -21.63
CA ARG A 92 -0.20 15.06 -22.68
C ARG A 92 -1.36 16.05 -22.61
N ARG A 93 -1.66 16.61 -21.44
CA ARG A 93 -2.76 17.57 -21.23
C ARG A 93 -2.36 18.97 -21.65
N ASP A 94 -1.17 19.40 -21.25
CA ASP A 94 -0.72 20.77 -21.49
C ASP A 94 0.15 20.91 -22.75
N GLY A 95 0.67 19.80 -23.28
CA GLY A 95 1.57 19.79 -24.45
C GLY A 95 2.94 20.44 -24.19
N ALA A 96 3.18 20.92 -22.97
CA ALA A 96 4.39 21.60 -22.55
C ALA A 96 4.93 20.96 -21.27
N TRP A 97 6.22 21.17 -21.02
CA TRP A 97 6.87 20.78 -19.77
C TRP A 97 6.52 21.80 -18.68
N THR A 98 5.26 21.82 -18.24
CA THR A 98 4.79 22.70 -17.17
C THR A 98 5.31 22.24 -15.80
N GLN A 99 5.30 23.13 -14.79
CA GLN A 99 5.75 22.79 -13.43
C GLN A 99 4.97 21.60 -12.84
N GLU A 100 3.73 21.40 -13.30
CA GLU A 100 2.87 20.28 -12.91
C GLU A 100 3.33 18.93 -13.49
N ALA A 101 3.94 18.92 -14.69
CA ALA A 101 4.53 17.71 -15.28
C ALA A 101 5.90 17.37 -14.68
N VAL A 102 6.62 18.38 -14.18
CA VAL A 102 8.02 18.27 -13.77
C VAL A 102 8.14 17.67 -12.38
N GLY A 103 7.24 17.99 -11.45
CA GLY A 103 7.22 17.39 -10.11
C GLY A 103 7.17 15.85 -10.13
N PRO A 104 6.19 15.25 -10.83
CA PRO A 104 6.10 13.79 -10.97
C PRO A 104 7.28 13.16 -11.74
N MET A 105 7.81 13.86 -12.75
CA MET A 105 8.99 13.43 -13.50
C MET A 105 10.25 13.40 -12.64
N LEU A 106 10.45 14.42 -11.80
CA LEU A 106 11.56 14.47 -10.84
C LEU A 106 11.45 13.33 -9.83
N ALA A 107 10.25 13.10 -9.29
CA ALA A 107 10.00 11.99 -8.38
C ALA A 107 10.33 10.64 -9.04
N THR A 108 9.89 10.44 -10.28
CA THR A 108 10.21 9.24 -11.07
C THR A 108 11.73 9.10 -11.24
N ALA A 109 12.42 10.16 -11.65
CA ALA A 109 13.87 10.16 -11.86
C ALA A 109 14.63 9.80 -10.58
N VAL A 110 14.18 10.30 -9.43
CA VAL A 110 14.74 9.94 -8.11
C VAL A 110 14.49 8.48 -7.79
N PHE A 111 13.26 7.97 -7.91
CA PHE A 111 12.97 6.57 -7.63
C PHE A 111 13.72 5.60 -8.55
N VAL A 112 13.78 5.90 -9.86
CA VAL A 112 14.54 5.11 -10.84
C VAL A 112 16.04 5.19 -10.53
N GLY A 113 16.56 6.37 -10.22
CA GLY A 113 17.96 6.57 -9.84
C GLY A 113 18.33 5.78 -8.59
N LEU A 114 17.51 5.84 -7.55
CA LEU A 114 17.70 5.04 -6.33
C LEU A 114 17.61 3.54 -6.64
N THR A 115 16.64 3.12 -7.46
CA THR A 115 16.51 1.73 -7.89
C THR A 115 17.79 1.27 -8.57
N ALA A 116 18.32 2.03 -9.53
CA ALA A 116 19.56 1.68 -10.22
C ALA A 116 20.75 1.62 -9.25
N VAL A 117 20.88 2.60 -8.34
CA VAL A 117 21.97 2.62 -7.35
C VAL A 117 21.93 1.40 -6.45
N PHE A 118 20.78 1.06 -5.89
CA PHE A 118 20.66 -0.12 -5.05
C PHE A 118 20.81 -1.39 -5.89
N LEU A 119 20.07 -1.56 -6.98
CA LEU A 119 20.05 -2.78 -7.80
C LEU A 119 21.43 -3.18 -8.33
N PHE A 120 22.24 -2.21 -8.77
CA PHE A 120 23.60 -2.44 -9.25
C PHE A 120 24.68 -2.23 -8.17
N ASN A 121 24.27 -1.97 -6.91
CA ASN A 121 25.17 -1.69 -5.79
C ASN A 121 26.19 -0.57 -6.10
N LEU A 122 25.71 0.49 -6.76
CA LEU A 122 26.51 1.64 -7.17
C LEU A 122 26.83 2.50 -5.95
N ASN A 123 27.94 3.23 -6.02
CA ASN A 123 28.30 4.15 -4.96
C ASN A 123 27.40 5.40 -5.01
N LEU A 124 26.48 5.51 -4.05
CA LEU A 124 25.56 6.65 -3.91
C LEU A 124 26.32 7.99 -3.79
N SER A 125 27.55 7.99 -3.25
CA SER A 125 28.39 9.18 -3.17
C SER A 125 28.80 9.72 -4.54
N LEU A 126 28.96 8.83 -5.53
CA LEU A 126 29.27 9.20 -6.92
C LEU A 126 28.00 9.49 -7.74
N PHE A 127 26.94 8.70 -7.51
CA PHE A 127 25.69 8.82 -8.27
C PHE A 127 24.77 9.95 -7.82
N GLY A 128 24.82 10.33 -6.54
CA GLY A 128 24.05 11.46 -6.00
C GLY A 128 24.27 12.77 -6.76
N PRO A 129 25.53 13.21 -6.96
CA PRO A 129 25.85 14.38 -7.78
C PRO A 129 25.32 14.29 -9.22
N ILE A 130 25.42 13.12 -9.85
CA ILE A 130 24.93 12.90 -11.23
C ILE A 130 23.40 13.08 -11.28
N LEU A 131 22.68 12.51 -10.32
CA LEU A 131 21.23 12.68 -10.20
C LEU A 131 20.86 14.15 -9.95
N LEU A 132 21.63 14.86 -9.12
CA LEU A 132 21.40 16.28 -8.84
C LEU A 132 21.60 17.15 -10.10
N ILE A 133 22.64 16.87 -10.89
CA ILE A 133 22.90 17.55 -12.16
C ILE A 133 21.77 17.27 -13.16
N GLY A 134 21.36 16.00 -13.31
CA GLY A 134 20.25 15.63 -14.18
C GLY A 134 18.92 16.26 -13.78
N ALA A 135 18.62 16.27 -12.47
CA ALA A 135 17.47 16.95 -11.90
C ALA A 135 17.50 18.46 -12.16
N GLY A 136 18.66 19.09 -11.98
CA GLY A 136 18.86 20.52 -12.26
C GLY A 136 18.67 20.87 -13.74
N LEU A 137 19.16 20.03 -14.66
CA LEU A 137 18.94 20.19 -16.09
C LEU A 137 17.46 20.06 -16.48
N LEU A 138 16.77 19.07 -15.91
CA LEU A 138 15.32 18.91 -16.06
C LEU A 138 14.57 20.16 -15.60
N LEU A 139 14.93 20.71 -14.44
CA LEU A 139 14.31 21.92 -13.90
C LEU A 139 14.59 23.17 -14.76
N LEU A 140 15.78 23.24 -15.37
CA LEU A 140 16.14 24.33 -16.26
C LEU A 140 15.33 24.29 -17.57
N PHE A 141 15.15 23.10 -18.15
CA PHE A 141 14.32 22.91 -19.34
C PHE A 141 12.83 23.07 -19.07
N ALA A 142 12.38 22.66 -17.89
CA ALA A 142 11.02 22.81 -17.40
C ALA A 142 10.54 24.26 -17.24
N ARG A 143 11.48 25.19 -17.06
CA ARG A 143 11.16 26.61 -16.78
C ARG A 143 10.96 27.43 -18.06
N ARG A 144 11.21 26.86 -19.24
CA ARG A 144 11.13 27.55 -20.54
C ARG A 144 9.86 27.21 -21.29
#